data_AF-A0A2C8A5M8-F1
#
_entry.id   AF-A0A2C8A5M8-F1
#
_cell.length_a   1.000
_cell.length_b   1.000
_cell.length_c   1.000
_cell.angle_alpha   90.00
_cell.angle_beta   90.00
_cell.angle_gamma   90.00
#
_symmetry.space_group_name_H-M   'P 1'
#
loop_
_entity.id
_entity.type
_entity.pdbx_description
1 polymer ?
#
loop_
_entity_poly.entity_id
_entity_poly.type
_entity_poly.pdbx_seq_one_letter_code
_entity_poly.pdbx_strand_id
1 'polypeptide(L)'
;MSLHDIPTKVPTHRAAEWPGYGMAGCDEHYVERLCRDVDQRVDRADHRLLLLLKTWFECRGQFDDQQRDRVRAAILGFRYDVDHPGSDAMCTWTESHQISFAVCEYLAGQEFVDNTFTDERRRGGELLGHGATRVVRWLSDRFRYGFSEWLSGDCYAIDVAALTLLIDYARDEKLVIRASMVLDLLLADLALHRFDGRFVAASASASAMVRMHPEHSAAQVIVDAAYGPALPLIDTDQLGAIFVCRHRYKVPLALREIAASDATMRVLTSQGLDVDEVPEVLAADPNFPRTSPAALARFWWAMQAFTNREVVSATRAVRMSAKQSTNRFLASMTQLDAVPASLRSPLLRALRPVTDGMALQRGNVQTFRTPAYLLSSAQSYHPGGFGDQQALWQACLPGGIAVFGNHPAFRTVGDGVPGGASNGRASDGWAGGGWVGNGVNPDIAQRDNLLLVQYDLSGRRGHLEGNRNLYTHIHFPFVDFDVTRVGPTWVAGSRDGSYVGIVATSTLDLASEFEVVQRGVHTGYAVVLGDEREFRSIGAFVDQLKQHRVALTGDRLSLRPPYGKAQLTWQEGLRVGSRRVPHE
;
A
#
# COMPACT_ATOMS: atom_id res chain seq x y z
N MET A 1 28.01 -28.68 -18.39
CA MET A 1 26.88 -28.99 -17.49
C MET A 1 25.73 -28.09 -17.88
N SER A 2 24.64 -28.68 -18.37
CA SER A 2 23.41 -27.95 -18.73
C SER A 2 22.78 -27.37 -17.45
N LEU A 3 22.30 -26.13 -17.50
CA LEU A 3 21.57 -25.43 -16.43
C LEU A 3 20.22 -26.08 -16.06
N HIS A 4 19.87 -27.24 -16.65
CA HIS A 4 18.57 -27.90 -16.48
C HIS A 4 18.52 -29.03 -15.45
N ASP A 5 19.63 -29.42 -14.81
CA ASP A 5 19.65 -30.55 -13.87
C ASP A 5 19.95 -30.15 -12.42
N ILE A 6 19.43 -29.01 -11.96
CA ILE A 6 19.32 -28.76 -10.51
C ILE A 6 17.93 -29.25 -10.08
N PRO A 7 17.81 -30.28 -9.22
CA PRO A 7 16.52 -30.73 -8.72
C PRO A 7 15.87 -29.57 -7.95
N THR A 8 14.80 -29.00 -8.51
CA THR A 8 14.05 -27.91 -7.91
C THR A 8 13.29 -28.42 -6.68
N LYS A 9 13.71 -27.99 -5.49
CA LYS A 9 12.97 -28.21 -4.23
C LYS A 9 11.69 -27.36 -4.11
N VAL A 10 11.36 -26.57 -5.13
CA VAL A 10 10.28 -25.57 -5.10
C VAL A 10 9.02 -26.16 -5.75
N PRO A 11 7.90 -26.30 -5.03
CA PRO A 11 6.66 -26.85 -5.56
C PRO A 11 6.16 -26.07 -6.78
N THR A 12 5.75 -26.78 -7.84
CA THR A 12 5.03 -26.19 -8.97
C THR A 12 3.57 -26.64 -8.93
N HIS A 13 2.67 -25.69 -8.67
CA HIS A 13 1.24 -25.94 -8.68
C HIS A 13 0.65 -25.50 -10.02
N ARG A 14 -0.15 -26.37 -10.63
CA ARG A 14 -1.08 -25.97 -11.69
C ARG A 14 -2.13 -25.06 -11.04
N ALA A 15 -2.46 -23.94 -11.67
CA ALA A 15 -3.49 -23.03 -11.16
C ALA A 15 -4.83 -23.74 -10.96
N ALA A 16 -5.63 -23.25 -10.02
CA ALA A 16 -6.96 -23.79 -9.79
C ALA A 16 -7.92 -23.36 -10.90
N GLU A 17 -9.07 -24.01 -11.02
CA GLU A 17 -10.10 -23.64 -11.97
C GLU A 17 -11.12 -22.72 -11.28
N TRP A 18 -11.59 -21.70 -12.00
CA TRP A 18 -12.68 -20.87 -11.51
C TRP A 18 -13.95 -21.74 -11.36
N PRO A 19 -14.73 -21.60 -10.28
CA PRO A 19 -15.92 -22.43 -10.10
C PRO A 19 -16.92 -22.25 -11.25
N GLY A 20 -17.44 -23.36 -11.78
CA GLY A 20 -18.51 -23.33 -12.78
C GLY A 20 -19.81 -22.74 -12.23
N TYR A 21 -20.67 -22.24 -13.13
CA TYR A 21 -21.95 -21.67 -12.74
C TYR A 21 -22.87 -22.73 -12.11
N GLY A 22 -23.52 -22.37 -11.00
CA GLY A 22 -24.34 -23.27 -10.21
C GLY A 22 -23.57 -24.10 -9.17
N MET A 23 -22.24 -23.97 -9.12
CA MET A 23 -21.41 -24.55 -8.05
C MET A 23 -21.37 -23.61 -6.85
N ALA A 24 -21.01 -24.16 -5.68
CA ALA A 24 -20.81 -23.36 -4.46
C ALA A 24 -19.81 -22.23 -4.71
N GLY A 25 -20.21 -20.99 -4.38
CA GLY A 25 -19.42 -19.79 -4.61
C GLY A 25 -19.59 -19.15 -6.00
N CYS A 26 -20.30 -19.78 -6.94
CA CYS A 26 -20.60 -19.19 -8.26
C CYS A 26 -22.03 -19.57 -8.72
N ASP A 27 -23.01 -19.39 -7.84
CA ASP A 27 -24.42 -19.63 -8.12
C ASP A 27 -25.14 -18.38 -8.66
N GLU A 28 -26.45 -18.50 -8.93
CA GLU A 28 -27.28 -17.39 -9.39
C GLU A 28 -27.29 -16.21 -8.41
N HIS A 29 -27.30 -16.49 -7.10
CA HIS A 29 -27.31 -15.46 -6.07
C HIS A 29 -26.02 -14.63 -6.07
N TYR A 30 -24.87 -15.29 -6.23
CA TYR A 30 -23.56 -14.66 -6.38
C TYR A 30 -23.54 -13.72 -7.59
N VAL A 31 -23.94 -14.21 -8.77
CA VAL A 31 -23.91 -13.42 -10.02
C VAL A 31 -24.85 -12.22 -9.92
N GLU A 32 -26.07 -12.39 -9.40
CA GLU A 32 -27.02 -11.28 -9.24
C GLU A 32 -26.53 -10.27 -8.20
N ARG A 33 -25.89 -10.71 -7.12
CA ARG A 33 -25.27 -9.81 -6.13
C ARG A 33 -24.17 -8.97 -6.79
N LEU A 34 -23.26 -9.57 -7.55
CA LEU A 34 -22.23 -8.81 -8.26
C LEU A 34 -22.83 -7.79 -9.21
N CYS A 35 -23.83 -8.17 -10.00
CA CYS A 35 -24.49 -7.23 -10.91
C CYS A 35 -25.14 -6.07 -10.15
N ARG A 36 -25.82 -6.35 -9.04
CA ARG A 36 -26.43 -5.32 -8.19
C ARG A 36 -25.39 -4.36 -7.61
N ASP A 37 -24.26 -4.88 -7.13
CA ASP A 37 -23.19 -4.05 -6.55
C ASP A 37 -22.53 -3.16 -7.63
N VAL A 38 -22.36 -3.69 -8.84
CA VAL A 38 -21.88 -2.93 -10.02
C VAL A 38 -22.88 -1.82 -10.38
N ASP A 39 -24.17 -2.12 -10.40
CA ASP A 39 -25.23 -1.16 -10.72
C ASP A 39 -25.33 -0.01 -9.69
N GLN A 40 -25.00 -0.29 -8.42
CA GLN A 40 -25.04 0.72 -7.34
C GLN A 40 -23.96 1.80 -7.48
N ARG A 41 -22.83 1.50 -8.13
CA ARG A 41 -21.70 2.44 -8.36
C ARG A 41 -21.25 3.16 -7.10
N VAL A 42 -21.12 2.39 -6.04
CA VAL A 42 -20.48 2.83 -4.79
C VAL A 42 -18.99 2.50 -4.83
N ASP A 43 -18.26 2.98 -3.83
CA ASP A 43 -16.83 2.67 -3.67
C ASP A 43 -16.56 1.15 -3.81
N ARG A 44 -15.52 0.79 -4.58
CA ARG A 44 -15.14 -0.58 -4.95
C ARG A 44 -16.05 -1.30 -5.95
N ALA A 45 -16.95 -0.61 -6.65
CA ALA A 45 -17.75 -1.23 -7.72
C ALA A 45 -16.89 -1.78 -8.88
N ASP A 46 -15.72 -1.22 -9.14
CA ASP A 46 -14.74 -1.74 -10.09
C ASP A 46 -14.15 -3.10 -9.64
N HIS A 47 -13.95 -3.32 -8.34
CA HIS A 47 -13.55 -4.63 -7.83
C HIS A 47 -14.63 -5.68 -8.11
N ARG A 48 -15.90 -5.32 -7.94
CA ARG A 48 -17.04 -6.17 -8.27
C ARG A 48 -17.13 -6.42 -9.76
N LEU A 49 -16.81 -5.42 -10.57
CA LEU A 49 -16.75 -5.57 -12.02
C LEU A 49 -15.60 -6.49 -12.47
N LEU A 50 -14.42 -6.46 -11.84
CA LEU A 50 -13.35 -7.42 -12.10
C LEU A 50 -13.82 -8.87 -11.87
N LEU A 51 -14.49 -9.13 -10.75
CA LEU A 51 -15.05 -10.45 -10.43
C LEU A 51 -16.18 -10.84 -11.40
N LEU A 52 -17.03 -9.88 -11.78
CA LEU A 52 -18.11 -10.09 -12.74
C LEU A 52 -17.57 -10.42 -14.14
N LEU A 53 -16.52 -9.73 -14.58
CA LEU A 53 -15.84 -10.00 -15.85
C LEU A 53 -15.13 -11.35 -15.84
N LYS A 54 -14.42 -11.71 -14.75
CA LYS A 54 -13.87 -13.07 -14.59
C LYS A 54 -14.97 -14.11 -14.72
N THR A 55 -16.07 -13.93 -14.00
CA THR A 55 -17.22 -14.84 -14.04
C THR A 55 -17.86 -14.90 -15.44
N TRP A 56 -17.99 -13.77 -16.14
CA TRP A 56 -18.48 -13.74 -17.52
C TRP A 56 -17.57 -14.55 -18.45
N PHE A 57 -16.26 -14.35 -18.36
CA PHE A 57 -15.33 -15.04 -19.25
C PHE A 57 -15.28 -16.56 -19.02
N GLU A 58 -15.42 -17.00 -17.77
CA GLU A 58 -15.39 -18.43 -17.40
C GLU A 58 -16.75 -19.12 -17.60
N CYS A 59 -17.85 -18.42 -17.31
CA CYS A 59 -19.17 -19.05 -17.13
C CYS A 59 -20.24 -18.64 -18.15
N ARG A 60 -20.01 -17.67 -19.06
CA ARG A 60 -21.07 -17.21 -20.00
C ARG A 60 -21.68 -18.29 -20.89
N GLY A 61 -20.97 -19.39 -21.13
CA GLY A 61 -21.49 -20.55 -21.87
C GLY A 61 -22.48 -21.40 -21.07
N GLN A 62 -22.55 -21.20 -19.75
CA GLN A 62 -23.38 -21.96 -18.80
C GLN A 62 -24.60 -21.16 -18.34
N PHE A 63 -24.64 -19.85 -18.59
CA PHE A 63 -25.77 -18.97 -18.28
C PHE A 63 -26.95 -19.20 -19.22
N ASP A 64 -28.17 -19.09 -18.70
CA ASP A 64 -29.35 -18.97 -19.54
C ASP A 64 -29.43 -17.56 -20.19
N ASP A 65 -30.41 -17.36 -21.07
CA ASP A 65 -30.59 -16.07 -21.76
C ASP A 65 -30.84 -14.90 -20.79
N GLN A 66 -31.60 -15.12 -19.72
CA GLN A 66 -31.92 -14.10 -18.74
C GLN A 66 -30.68 -13.69 -17.94
N GLN A 67 -29.87 -14.64 -17.45
CA GLN A 67 -28.63 -14.29 -16.75
C GLN A 67 -27.61 -13.65 -17.69
N ARG A 68 -27.50 -14.11 -18.95
CA ARG A 68 -26.63 -13.45 -19.94
C ARG A 68 -27.00 -12.00 -20.16
N ASP A 69 -28.29 -11.72 -20.35
CA ASP A 69 -28.76 -10.35 -20.57
C ASP A 69 -28.61 -9.48 -19.31
N ARG A 70 -28.80 -10.05 -18.12
CA ARG A 70 -28.61 -9.36 -16.84
C ARG A 70 -27.16 -8.91 -16.64
N VAL A 71 -26.20 -9.83 -16.83
CA VAL A 71 -24.76 -9.52 -16.68
C VAL A 71 -24.31 -8.54 -17.76
N ARG A 72 -24.75 -8.75 -19.01
CA ARG A 72 -24.48 -7.81 -20.11
C ARG A 72 -25.00 -6.41 -19.80
N ALA A 73 -26.21 -6.28 -19.26
CA ALA A 73 -26.79 -4.99 -18.91
C ALA A 73 -25.96 -4.26 -17.84
N ALA A 74 -25.49 -4.97 -16.81
CA ALA A 74 -24.62 -4.39 -15.78
C ALA A 74 -23.29 -3.87 -16.39
N ILE A 75 -22.65 -4.66 -17.25
CA ILE A 75 -21.37 -4.29 -17.88
C ILE A 75 -21.54 -3.10 -18.84
N LEU A 76 -22.57 -3.11 -19.70
CA LEU A 76 -22.85 -2.04 -20.67
C LEU A 76 -23.33 -0.76 -20.00
N GLY A 77 -23.97 -0.88 -18.84
CA GLY A 77 -24.46 0.23 -18.04
C GLY A 77 -23.40 0.82 -17.10
N PHE A 78 -22.22 0.23 -16.95
CA PHE A 78 -21.21 0.73 -16.02
C PHE A 78 -20.48 1.99 -16.53
N ARG A 79 -19.97 2.81 -15.60
CA ARG A 79 -19.13 3.98 -15.90
C ARG A 79 -17.67 3.68 -15.61
N TYR A 80 -16.81 3.82 -16.62
CA TYR A 80 -15.44 3.35 -16.60
C TYR A 80 -14.39 4.44 -16.35
N ASP A 81 -14.76 5.71 -16.47
CA ASP A 81 -13.84 6.84 -16.25
C ASP A 81 -14.50 8.03 -15.56
N VAL A 82 -13.67 8.86 -14.93
CA VAL A 82 -14.04 10.10 -14.24
C VAL A 82 -14.42 11.22 -15.19
N ASP A 83 -13.95 11.19 -16.44
CA ASP A 83 -14.24 12.24 -17.41
C ASP A 83 -15.69 12.16 -17.92
N HIS A 84 -16.41 11.06 -17.66
CA HIS A 84 -17.80 10.92 -18.06
C HIS A 84 -18.76 11.59 -17.08
N PRO A 85 -19.69 12.45 -17.55
CA PRO A 85 -20.66 13.11 -16.67
C PRO A 85 -21.54 12.09 -15.93
N GLY A 86 -21.60 12.19 -14.61
CA GLY A 86 -22.49 11.37 -13.79
C GLY A 86 -22.29 11.65 -12.29
N SER A 87 -23.33 11.43 -11.49
CA SER A 87 -23.23 11.52 -10.03
C SER A 87 -23.20 10.13 -9.45
N ASP A 88 -22.03 9.68 -8.98
CA ASP A 88 -21.91 8.48 -8.17
C ASP A 88 -20.86 8.66 -7.07
N ALA A 89 -20.60 7.59 -6.33
CA ALA A 89 -19.72 7.57 -5.17
C ALA A 89 -18.46 6.71 -5.39
N MET A 90 -18.08 6.44 -6.65
CA MET A 90 -16.90 5.63 -6.95
C MET A 90 -15.60 6.42 -6.80
N CYS A 91 -14.58 5.77 -6.24
CA CYS A 91 -13.20 6.23 -6.27
C CYS A 91 -12.54 5.74 -7.55
N THR A 92 -12.31 6.64 -8.52
CA THR A 92 -11.79 6.26 -9.86
C THR A 92 -10.32 6.63 -10.07
N TRP A 93 -9.65 7.11 -9.03
CA TRP A 93 -8.44 7.94 -9.22
C TRP A 93 -7.19 7.42 -8.52
N THR A 94 -7.29 6.60 -7.46
CA THR A 94 -6.09 6.02 -6.84
C THR A 94 -5.40 5.09 -7.84
N GLU A 95 -4.11 4.86 -7.66
CA GLU A 95 -3.31 4.03 -8.57
C GLU A 95 -3.95 2.68 -8.91
N SER A 96 -4.37 1.92 -7.89
CA SER A 96 -4.99 0.61 -8.05
C SER A 96 -6.37 0.68 -8.73
N HIS A 97 -7.18 1.69 -8.39
CA HIS A 97 -8.44 1.92 -9.10
C HIS A 97 -8.20 2.31 -10.55
N GLN A 98 -7.17 3.11 -10.87
CA GLN A 98 -6.89 3.50 -12.26
C GLN A 98 -6.67 2.30 -13.18
N ILE A 99 -5.91 1.30 -12.74
CA ILE A 99 -5.69 0.09 -13.55
C ILE A 99 -6.91 -0.82 -13.56
N SER A 100 -7.59 -1.00 -12.43
CA SER A 100 -8.82 -1.79 -12.34
C SER A 100 -9.89 -1.28 -13.32
N PHE A 101 -10.20 0.02 -13.30
CA PHE A 101 -11.12 0.63 -14.24
C PHE A 101 -10.65 0.54 -15.69
N ALA A 102 -9.36 0.78 -15.97
CA ALA A 102 -8.82 0.74 -17.33
C ALA A 102 -8.84 -0.67 -17.94
N VAL A 103 -8.56 -1.71 -17.14
CA VAL A 103 -8.66 -3.11 -17.55
C VAL A 103 -10.11 -3.50 -17.78
N CYS A 104 -11.02 -3.12 -16.88
CA CYS A 104 -12.45 -3.36 -17.07
C CYS A 104 -12.95 -2.71 -18.37
N GLU A 105 -12.56 -1.45 -18.63
CA GLU A 105 -12.95 -0.74 -19.87
C GLU A 105 -12.43 -1.45 -21.12
N TYR A 106 -11.14 -1.84 -21.10
CA TYR A 106 -10.50 -2.53 -22.21
C TYR A 106 -11.19 -3.87 -22.52
N LEU A 107 -11.41 -4.71 -21.49
CA LEU A 107 -11.99 -6.05 -21.67
C LEU A 107 -13.47 -5.99 -22.02
N ALA A 108 -14.24 -5.08 -21.42
CA ALA A 108 -15.63 -4.87 -21.78
C ALA A 108 -15.78 -4.35 -23.21
N GLY A 109 -14.98 -3.36 -23.61
CA GLY A 109 -14.96 -2.84 -24.97
C GLY A 109 -14.53 -3.89 -26.02
N GLN A 110 -13.61 -4.79 -25.64
CA GLN A 110 -13.19 -5.92 -26.47
C GLN A 110 -14.31 -6.95 -26.68
N GLU A 111 -15.05 -7.26 -25.61
CA GLU A 111 -16.09 -8.28 -25.63
C GLU A 111 -17.36 -7.78 -26.35
N PHE A 112 -17.74 -6.53 -26.11
CA PHE A 112 -18.97 -5.92 -26.62
C PHE A 112 -18.67 -4.84 -27.67
N VAL A 113 -17.78 -5.15 -28.62
CA VAL A 113 -17.21 -4.19 -29.58
C VAL A 113 -18.25 -3.39 -30.38
N ASP A 114 -19.37 -4.04 -30.75
CA ASP A 114 -20.44 -3.45 -31.54
C ASP A 114 -21.58 -2.85 -30.70
N ASN A 115 -21.58 -3.11 -29.39
CA ASN A 115 -22.60 -2.58 -28.48
C ASN A 115 -22.33 -1.12 -28.12
N THR A 116 -23.39 -0.42 -27.74
CA THR A 116 -23.30 0.92 -27.16
C THR A 116 -23.30 0.80 -25.63
N PHE A 117 -22.30 1.39 -24.99
CA PHE A 117 -22.24 1.54 -23.55
C PHE A 117 -23.08 2.77 -23.18
N THR A 118 -24.19 2.56 -22.47
CA THR A 118 -25.26 3.56 -22.35
C THR A 118 -24.82 4.80 -21.60
N ASP A 119 -23.99 4.62 -20.58
CA ASP A 119 -23.53 5.70 -19.71
C ASP A 119 -22.29 6.40 -20.26
N GLU A 120 -21.40 5.65 -20.91
CA GLU A 120 -20.26 6.19 -21.64
C GLU A 120 -20.65 6.81 -22.98
N ARG A 121 -21.87 6.55 -23.49
CA ARG A 121 -22.37 7.01 -24.80
C ARG A 121 -21.39 6.75 -25.95
N ARG A 122 -20.68 5.62 -25.87
CA ARG A 122 -19.61 5.21 -26.79
C ARG A 122 -19.83 3.78 -27.24
N ARG A 123 -19.33 3.46 -28.44
CA ARG A 123 -19.29 2.07 -28.92
C ARG A 123 -18.17 1.30 -28.23
N GLY A 124 -18.33 -0.02 -28.11
CA GLY A 124 -17.31 -0.89 -27.51
C GLY A 124 -15.93 -0.75 -28.15
N GLY A 125 -15.85 -0.60 -29.48
CA GLY A 125 -14.59 -0.34 -30.17
C GLY A 125 -13.89 0.97 -29.75
N GLU A 126 -14.65 2.00 -29.37
CA GLU A 126 -14.08 3.25 -28.84
C GLU A 126 -13.59 3.06 -27.40
N LEU A 127 -14.36 2.36 -26.56
CA LEU A 127 -13.93 1.99 -25.20
C LEU A 127 -12.65 1.15 -25.23
N LEU A 128 -12.56 0.18 -26.14
CA LEU A 128 -11.37 -0.65 -26.32
C LEU A 128 -10.12 0.20 -26.56
N GLY A 129 -10.17 1.17 -27.47
CA GLY A 129 -9.05 2.07 -27.77
C GLY A 129 -8.67 2.99 -26.61
N HIS A 130 -9.67 3.47 -25.86
CA HIS A 130 -9.44 4.34 -24.71
C HIS A 130 -8.87 3.58 -23.51
N GLY A 131 -9.47 2.43 -23.16
CA GLY A 131 -8.96 1.51 -22.15
C GLY A 131 -7.52 1.08 -22.47
N ALA A 132 -7.23 0.73 -23.73
CA ALA A 132 -5.87 0.36 -24.15
C ALA A 132 -4.86 1.50 -23.88
N THR A 133 -5.22 2.75 -24.20
CA THR A 133 -4.36 3.92 -23.95
C THR A 133 -4.09 4.10 -22.46
N ARG A 134 -5.12 3.97 -21.62
CA ARG A 134 -5.01 4.08 -20.16
C ARG A 134 -4.13 2.97 -19.57
N VAL A 135 -4.37 1.72 -19.95
CA VAL A 135 -3.59 0.57 -19.48
C VAL A 135 -2.12 0.72 -19.88
N VAL A 136 -1.83 1.00 -21.16
CA VAL A 136 -0.43 1.13 -21.62
C VAL A 136 0.29 2.26 -20.90
N ARG A 137 -0.38 3.39 -20.68
CA ARG A 137 0.19 4.51 -19.92
C ARG A 137 0.47 4.11 -18.47
N TRP A 138 -0.49 3.49 -17.79
CA TRP A 138 -0.31 3.04 -16.41
C TRP A 138 0.84 2.03 -16.27
N LEU A 139 0.91 1.04 -17.17
CA LEU A 139 2.00 0.06 -17.21
C LEU A 139 3.37 0.74 -17.41
N SER A 140 3.43 1.75 -18.30
CA SER A 140 4.66 2.51 -18.54
C SER A 140 5.09 3.32 -17.31
N ASP A 141 4.14 3.91 -16.59
CA ASP A 141 4.40 4.67 -15.36
C ASP A 141 4.93 3.73 -14.27
N ARG A 142 4.26 2.59 -14.02
CA ARG A 142 4.69 1.63 -12.99
C ARG A 142 6.05 1.02 -13.29
N PHE A 143 6.32 0.70 -14.55
CA PHE A 143 7.60 0.13 -14.96
C PHE A 143 8.78 1.09 -14.74
N ARG A 144 8.57 2.41 -14.85
CA ARG A 144 9.64 3.41 -14.74
C ARG A 144 9.83 3.96 -13.35
N TYR A 145 8.72 4.23 -12.67
CA TYR A 145 8.71 5.00 -11.44
C TYR A 145 8.28 4.16 -10.24
N GLY A 146 7.97 2.88 -10.44
CA GLY A 146 7.44 2.04 -9.39
C GLY A 146 5.98 2.34 -9.06
N PHE A 147 5.49 1.86 -7.93
CA PHE A 147 4.13 2.01 -7.44
C PHE A 147 4.00 3.21 -6.49
N SER A 148 2.95 4.02 -6.64
CA SER A 148 2.59 5.10 -5.72
C SER A 148 1.95 4.54 -4.46
N GLU A 149 1.20 3.44 -4.57
CA GLU A 149 0.66 2.68 -3.43
C GLU A 149 1.65 1.62 -2.94
N TRP A 150 2.95 1.97 -2.94
CA TRP A 150 4.07 1.06 -2.70
C TRP A 150 3.86 0.13 -1.50
N LEU A 151 4.13 -1.16 -1.74
CA LEU A 151 4.08 -2.25 -0.76
C LEU A 151 2.77 -2.34 0.06
N SER A 152 1.69 -1.74 -0.42
CA SER A 152 0.38 -1.78 0.25
C SER A 152 -0.35 -3.04 -0.20
N GLY A 153 -0.36 -4.08 0.64
CA GLY A 153 -0.89 -5.39 0.27
C GLY A 153 -2.33 -5.36 -0.25
N ASP A 154 -3.18 -4.50 0.31
CA ASP A 154 -4.56 -4.35 -0.15
C ASP A 154 -4.66 -3.72 -1.55
N CYS A 155 -3.77 -2.77 -1.88
CA CYS A 155 -3.72 -2.15 -3.21
C CYS A 155 -3.10 -3.10 -4.24
N TYR A 156 -2.01 -3.79 -3.85
CA TYR A 156 -1.38 -4.82 -4.69
C TYR A 156 -2.33 -5.96 -5.04
N ALA A 157 -3.25 -6.34 -4.15
CA ALA A 157 -4.26 -7.35 -4.47
C ALA A 157 -5.19 -6.91 -5.62
N ILE A 158 -5.51 -5.61 -5.71
CA ILE A 158 -6.32 -5.04 -6.79
C ILE A 158 -5.51 -5.02 -8.09
N ASP A 159 -4.27 -4.53 -8.04
CA ASP A 159 -3.36 -4.49 -9.20
C ASP A 159 -3.13 -5.89 -9.79
N VAL A 160 -2.82 -6.87 -8.94
CA VAL A 160 -2.61 -8.27 -9.35
C VAL A 160 -3.85 -8.83 -10.01
N ALA A 161 -5.04 -8.59 -9.43
CA ALA A 161 -6.29 -9.07 -10.00
C ALA A 161 -6.56 -8.47 -11.39
N ALA A 162 -6.40 -7.15 -11.53
CA ALA A 162 -6.57 -6.46 -12.81
C ALA A 162 -5.56 -6.93 -13.86
N LEU A 163 -4.27 -7.01 -13.51
CA LEU A 163 -3.22 -7.46 -14.43
C LEU A 163 -3.40 -8.93 -14.82
N THR A 164 -3.78 -9.80 -13.89
CA THR A 164 -4.07 -11.22 -14.18
C THR A 164 -5.21 -11.34 -15.17
N LEU A 165 -6.32 -10.64 -14.91
CA LEU A 165 -7.49 -10.66 -15.80
C LEU A 165 -7.13 -10.17 -17.21
N LEU A 166 -6.34 -9.10 -17.30
CA LEU A 166 -5.84 -8.58 -18.56
C LEU A 166 -4.96 -9.60 -19.30
N ILE A 167 -4.00 -10.23 -18.62
CA ILE A 167 -3.10 -11.24 -19.21
C ILE A 167 -3.90 -12.42 -19.74
N ASP A 168 -4.87 -12.88 -18.97
CA ASP A 168 -5.70 -14.04 -19.28
C ASP A 168 -6.62 -13.81 -20.50
N TYR A 169 -7.14 -12.59 -20.67
CA TYR A 169 -8.25 -12.32 -21.59
C TYR A 169 -8.00 -11.27 -22.69
N ALA A 170 -6.90 -10.51 -22.64
CA ALA A 170 -6.57 -9.57 -23.71
C ALA A 170 -6.19 -10.30 -25.00
N ARG A 171 -6.71 -9.82 -26.13
CA ARG A 171 -6.34 -10.29 -27.48
C ARG A 171 -5.05 -9.65 -28.00
N ASP A 172 -4.61 -8.53 -27.44
CA ASP A 172 -3.34 -7.88 -27.82
C ASP A 172 -2.15 -8.50 -27.05
N GLU A 173 -1.38 -9.35 -27.73
CA GLU A 173 -0.21 -10.01 -27.17
C GLU A 173 0.88 -9.04 -26.68
N LYS A 174 1.02 -7.85 -27.30
CA LYS A 174 2.00 -6.86 -26.81
C LYS A 174 1.58 -6.29 -25.46
N LEU A 175 0.27 -6.14 -25.25
CA LEU A 175 -0.28 -5.70 -23.98
C LEU A 175 -0.11 -6.78 -22.91
N VAL A 176 -0.36 -8.04 -23.26
CA VAL A 176 -0.14 -9.20 -22.37
C VAL A 176 1.31 -9.28 -21.89
N ILE A 177 2.28 -9.09 -22.79
CA ILE A 177 3.71 -9.10 -22.43
C ILE A 177 4.03 -7.98 -21.43
N ARG A 178 3.60 -6.74 -21.71
CA ARG A 178 3.86 -5.60 -20.82
C ARG A 178 3.20 -5.77 -19.45
N ALA A 179 1.95 -6.26 -19.42
CA ALA A 179 1.24 -6.54 -18.18
C ALA A 179 1.95 -7.64 -17.37
N SER A 180 2.45 -8.68 -18.04
CA SER A 180 3.22 -9.76 -17.40
C SER A 180 4.51 -9.22 -16.78
N MET A 181 5.23 -8.32 -17.46
CA MET A 181 6.44 -7.69 -16.92
C MET A 181 6.17 -6.86 -15.67
N VAL A 182 5.08 -6.09 -15.63
CA VAL A 182 4.71 -5.31 -14.43
C VAL A 182 4.23 -6.22 -13.31
N LEU A 183 3.49 -7.29 -13.63
CA LEU A 183 3.09 -8.30 -12.64
C LEU A 183 4.31 -9.04 -12.05
N ASP A 184 5.34 -9.32 -12.85
CA ASP A 184 6.61 -9.88 -12.36
C ASP A 184 7.28 -8.97 -11.32
N LEU A 185 7.30 -7.65 -11.56
CA LEU A 185 7.86 -6.67 -10.63
C LEU A 185 7.08 -6.61 -9.31
N LEU A 186 5.75 -6.58 -9.38
CA LEU A 186 4.89 -6.57 -8.20
C LEU A 186 5.05 -7.86 -7.39
N LEU A 187 5.08 -9.02 -8.07
CA LEU A 187 5.35 -10.30 -7.40
C LEU A 187 6.75 -10.35 -6.80
N ALA A 188 7.76 -9.72 -7.42
CA ALA A 188 9.09 -9.59 -6.84
C ALA A 188 9.06 -8.81 -5.52
N ASP A 189 8.32 -7.70 -5.47
CA ASP A 189 8.12 -6.95 -4.22
C ASP A 189 7.50 -7.83 -3.12
N LEU A 190 6.47 -8.62 -3.45
CA LEU A 190 5.86 -9.58 -2.50
C LEU A 190 6.86 -10.67 -2.04
N ALA A 191 7.71 -11.17 -2.93
CA ALA A 191 8.71 -12.19 -2.60
C ALA A 191 9.83 -11.66 -1.69
N LEU A 192 10.31 -10.45 -1.98
CA LEU A 192 11.42 -9.80 -1.26
C LEU A 192 11.04 -9.41 0.17
N HIS A 193 9.76 -9.11 0.39
CA HIS A 193 9.18 -8.68 1.67
C HIS A 193 8.41 -9.81 2.38
N ARG A 194 8.74 -11.07 2.07
CA ARG A 194 8.08 -12.23 2.68
C ARG A 194 8.86 -12.78 3.86
N PHE A 195 8.22 -12.94 5.01
CA PHE A 195 8.79 -13.60 6.19
C PHE A 195 7.79 -14.54 6.83
N ASP A 196 8.23 -15.75 7.21
CA ASP A 196 7.39 -16.78 7.82
C ASP A 196 6.04 -16.99 7.11
N GLY A 197 6.08 -17.11 5.78
CA GLY A 197 4.87 -17.27 4.97
C GLY A 197 4.13 -15.98 4.61
N ARG A 198 4.36 -14.90 5.35
CA ARG A 198 3.54 -13.68 5.30
C ARG A 198 4.22 -12.55 4.55
N PHE A 199 3.42 -11.69 3.91
CA PHE A 199 3.91 -10.42 3.38
C PHE A 199 4.00 -9.37 4.48
N VAL A 200 5.20 -8.81 4.68
CA VAL A 200 5.49 -7.82 5.72
C VAL A 200 6.41 -6.74 5.18
N ALA A 201 5.90 -5.51 5.14
CA ALA A 201 6.66 -4.36 4.69
C ALA A 201 6.21 -3.07 5.39
N ALA A 202 7.09 -2.08 5.45
CA ALA A 202 6.63 -0.70 5.51
C ALA A 202 5.88 -0.39 4.21
N SER A 203 4.75 0.31 4.30
CA SER A 203 3.84 0.51 3.16
C SER A 203 3.22 1.91 3.12
N ALA A 204 2.78 2.31 1.92
CA ALA A 204 2.07 3.57 1.69
C ALA A 204 0.71 3.60 2.40
N SER A 205 0.08 2.43 2.59
CA SER A 205 -1.17 2.27 3.30
C SER A 205 -1.26 0.87 3.94
N ALA A 206 -1.74 0.81 5.18
CA ALA A 206 -2.16 -0.44 5.83
C ALA A 206 -3.22 -0.17 6.91
N SER A 207 -4.23 -1.05 7.00
CA SER A 207 -5.20 -1.01 8.10
C SER A 207 -4.58 -1.47 9.42
N ALA A 208 -5.20 -1.13 10.55
CA ALA A 208 -4.74 -1.58 11.86
C ALA A 208 -4.71 -3.12 11.94
N MET A 209 -5.75 -3.77 11.40
CA MET A 209 -5.85 -5.22 11.36
C MET A 209 -4.66 -5.85 10.64
N VAL A 210 -4.29 -5.35 9.45
CA VAL A 210 -3.16 -5.89 8.67
C VAL A 210 -1.81 -5.62 9.36
N ARG A 211 -1.65 -4.46 10.02
CA ARG A 211 -0.42 -4.16 10.75
C ARG A 211 -0.21 -5.09 11.93
N MET A 212 -1.27 -5.41 12.67
CA MET A 212 -1.23 -6.32 13.83
C MET A 212 -1.16 -7.79 13.40
N HIS A 213 -1.85 -8.13 12.32
CA HIS A 213 -2.04 -9.49 11.82
C HIS A 213 -1.78 -9.54 10.31
N PRO A 214 -0.51 -9.68 9.88
CA PRO A 214 -0.14 -9.61 8.47
C PRO A 214 -0.86 -10.62 7.56
N GLU A 215 -1.27 -11.77 8.10
CA GLU A 215 -2.07 -12.77 7.37
C GLU A 215 -3.44 -12.27 6.90
N HIS A 216 -3.96 -11.18 7.45
CA HIS A 216 -5.22 -10.57 7.02
C HIS A 216 -5.07 -9.63 5.82
N SER A 217 -3.86 -9.44 5.28
CA SER A 217 -3.68 -8.67 4.05
C SER A 217 -4.39 -9.32 2.87
N ALA A 218 -5.05 -8.53 2.01
CA ALA A 218 -5.64 -9.07 0.78
C ALA A 218 -4.58 -9.63 -0.19
N ALA A 219 -3.31 -9.27 -0.05
CA ALA A 219 -2.21 -9.86 -0.82
C ALA A 219 -1.80 -11.26 -0.33
N GLN A 220 -2.22 -11.68 0.87
CA GLN A 220 -1.74 -12.94 1.46
C GLN A 220 -2.15 -14.15 0.61
N VAL A 221 -3.38 -14.19 0.09
CA VAL A 221 -3.83 -15.25 -0.81
C VAL A 221 -3.00 -15.33 -2.11
N ILE A 222 -2.50 -14.19 -2.60
CA ILE A 222 -1.62 -14.12 -3.78
C ILE A 222 -0.25 -14.68 -3.43
N VAL A 223 0.30 -14.31 -2.27
CA VAL A 223 1.57 -14.84 -1.75
C VAL A 223 1.50 -16.35 -1.58
N ASP A 224 0.42 -16.87 -1.02
CA ASP A 224 0.21 -18.30 -0.84
C ASP A 224 0.08 -19.01 -2.19
N ALA A 225 -0.66 -18.45 -3.15
CA ALA A 225 -0.78 -19.01 -4.49
C ALA A 225 0.50 -18.93 -5.34
N ALA A 226 1.35 -17.93 -5.10
CA ALA A 226 2.59 -17.73 -5.83
C ALA A 226 3.75 -18.54 -5.26
N TYR A 227 3.87 -18.58 -3.94
CA TYR A 227 5.05 -19.02 -3.18
C TYR A 227 4.75 -20.06 -2.09
N GLY A 228 3.49 -20.27 -1.76
CA GLY A 228 3.07 -21.24 -0.75
C GLY A 228 3.29 -22.70 -1.18
N PRO A 229 3.29 -23.62 -0.20
CA PRO A 229 3.48 -25.06 -0.46
C PRO A 229 2.23 -25.75 -1.02
N ALA A 230 1.08 -25.06 -1.00
CA ALA A 230 -0.19 -25.53 -1.51
C ALA A 230 -0.99 -24.33 -2.01
N LEU A 231 -1.95 -24.59 -2.91
CA LEU A 231 -2.88 -23.57 -3.35
C LEU A 231 -3.86 -23.20 -2.22
N PRO A 232 -4.19 -21.91 -2.06
CA PRO A 232 -5.22 -21.50 -1.13
C PRO A 232 -6.60 -21.97 -1.62
N LEU A 233 -7.55 -22.01 -0.69
CA LEU A 233 -8.96 -22.20 -1.03
C LEU A 233 -9.46 -21.01 -1.86
N ILE A 234 -10.32 -21.31 -2.84
CA ILE A 234 -10.92 -20.28 -3.67
C ILE A 234 -12.09 -19.65 -2.91
N ASP A 235 -11.99 -18.35 -2.69
CA ASP A 235 -13.10 -17.49 -2.29
C ASP A 235 -13.39 -16.52 -3.43
N THR A 236 -14.47 -16.75 -4.17
CA THR A 236 -14.87 -15.97 -5.36
C THR A 236 -15.26 -14.53 -5.03
N ASP A 237 -15.43 -14.16 -3.76
CA ASP A 237 -15.62 -12.77 -3.34
C ASP A 237 -14.30 -12.00 -3.16
N GLN A 238 -13.17 -12.69 -3.13
CA GLN A 238 -11.84 -12.08 -3.02
C GLN A 238 -11.19 -11.87 -4.38
N LEU A 239 -10.64 -10.68 -4.61
CA LEU A 239 -9.91 -10.35 -5.84
C LEU A 239 -8.74 -11.30 -6.11
N GLY A 240 -8.07 -11.76 -5.06
CA GLY A 240 -6.98 -12.72 -5.17
C GLY A 240 -7.38 -14.06 -5.81
N ALA A 241 -8.66 -14.44 -5.78
CA ALA A 241 -9.15 -15.64 -6.48
C ALA A 241 -8.94 -15.57 -7.99
N ILE A 242 -8.94 -14.37 -8.59
CA ILE A 242 -8.62 -14.18 -10.01
C ILE A 242 -7.19 -14.67 -10.29
N PHE A 243 -6.23 -14.34 -9.41
CA PHE A 243 -4.85 -14.83 -9.52
C PHE A 243 -4.73 -16.33 -9.23
N VAL A 244 -5.43 -16.85 -8.21
CA VAL A 244 -5.43 -18.29 -7.90
C VAL A 244 -5.91 -19.10 -9.10
N CYS A 245 -6.91 -18.59 -9.83
CA CYS A 245 -7.55 -19.23 -10.98
C CYS A 245 -7.04 -18.71 -12.35
N ARG A 246 -5.80 -18.24 -12.42
CA ARG A 246 -5.17 -17.74 -13.66
C ARG A 246 -4.86 -18.87 -14.64
N HIS A 247 -4.93 -18.64 -15.95
CA HIS A 247 -4.59 -19.68 -16.95
C HIS A 247 -3.38 -19.37 -17.82
N ARG A 248 -3.03 -18.09 -18.05
CA ARG A 248 -1.87 -17.70 -18.88
C ARG A 248 -0.64 -17.34 -18.08
N TYR A 249 -0.79 -16.55 -17.01
CA TYR A 249 0.36 -16.06 -16.26
C TYR A 249 1.04 -17.15 -15.42
N LYS A 250 2.36 -17.26 -15.56
CA LYS A 250 3.20 -18.20 -14.81
C LYS A 250 4.17 -17.42 -13.95
N VAL A 251 4.12 -17.66 -12.64
CA VAL A 251 5.07 -17.07 -11.69
C VAL A 251 6.49 -17.53 -12.07
N PRO A 252 7.42 -16.61 -12.37
CA PRO A 252 8.79 -16.97 -12.72
C PRO A 252 9.47 -17.79 -11.62
N LEU A 253 10.25 -18.80 -12.01
CA LEU A 253 10.98 -19.66 -11.07
C LEU A 253 11.88 -18.85 -10.13
N ALA A 254 12.57 -17.83 -10.67
CA ALA A 254 13.45 -16.95 -9.90
C ALA A 254 12.72 -16.27 -8.72
N LEU A 255 11.46 -15.84 -8.89
CA LEU A 255 10.70 -15.20 -7.81
C LEU A 255 10.37 -16.21 -6.70
N ARG A 256 10.09 -17.46 -7.07
CA ARG A 256 9.84 -18.53 -6.10
C ARG A 256 11.11 -18.91 -5.34
N GLU A 257 12.25 -18.93 -6.00
CA GLU A 257 13.55 -19.14 -5.36
C GLU A 257 13.89 -18.01 -4.38
N ILE A 258 13.61 -16.75 -4.75
CA ILE A 258 13.76 -15.59 -3.85
C ILE A 258 12.84 -15.76 -2.61
N ALA A 259 11.57 -16.07 -2.83
CA ALA A 259 10.58 -16.23 -1.76
C ALA A 259 10.86 -17.41 -0.82
N ALA A 260 11.48 -18.48 -1.33
CA ALA A 260 11.86 -19.67 -0.57
C ALA A 260 13.25 -19.56 0.07
N SER A 261 14.05 -18.56 -0.29
CA SER A 261 15.40 -18.40 0.21
C SER A 261 15.43 -18.05 1.70
N ASP A 262 16.32 -18.72 2.42
CA ASP A 262 16.73 -18.46 3.81
C ASP A 262 18.00 -17.59 3.90
N ALA A 263 18.43 -17.01 2.79
CA ALA A 263 19.55 -16.07 2.83
C ALA A 263 19.15 -14.80 3.59
N THR A 264 20.08 -14.26 4.38
CA THR A 264 19.94 -12.91 4.91
C THR A 264 20.00 -11.91 3.76
N MET A 265 18.95 -11.10 3.61
CA MET A 265 18.82 -10.14 2.51
C MET A 265 18.63 -8.73 3.05
N ARG A 266 19.32 -7.78 2.41
CA ARG A 266 18.98 -6.36 2.48
C ARG A 266 18.36 -5.96 1.15
N VAL A 267 17.10 -5.56 1.20
CA VAL A 267 16.31 -5.07 0.07
C VAL A 267 16.22 -3.56 0.19
N LEU A 268 16.56 -2.86 -0.88
CA LEU A 268 16.44 -1.40 -1.00
C LEU A 268 15.54 -1.13 -2.21
N THR A 269 14.43 -0.43 -1.99
CA THR A 269 13.47 -0.09 -3.05
C THR A 269 13.11 1.38 -2.98
N SER A 270 13.04 2.04 -4.13
CA SER A 270 12.48 3.37 -4.27
C SER A 270 11.30 3.30 -5.23
N GLN A 271 10.12 3.68 -4.75
CA GLN A 271 8.86 3.51 -5.47
C GLN A 271 8.03 4.80 -5.41
N GLY A 272 7.44 5.18 -6.54
CA GLY A 272 6.67 6.41 -6.69
C GLY A 272 7.53 7.65 -6.95
N LEU A 273 6.86 8.80 -6.97
CA LEU A 273 7.45 10.13 -7.14
C LEU A 273 7.02 11.02 -5.98
N ASP A 274 7.76 12.08 -5.72
CA ASP A 274 7.30 13.18 -4.87
C ASP A 274 6.40 14.13 -5.67
N VAL A 275 5.51 14.84 -4.98
CA VAL A 275 4.49 15.69 -5.62
C VAL A 275 5.12 16.74 -6.55
N ASP A 276 6.27 17.29 -6.17
CA ASP A 276 6.99 18.32 -6.90
C ASP A 276 7.85 17.80 -8.06
N GLU A 277 8.16 16.51 -8.09
CA GLU A 277 8.88 15.88 -9.21
C GLU A 277 7.99 15.59 -10.42
N VAL A 278 6.70 15.32 -10.17
CA VAL A 278 5.75 14.88 -11.20
C VAL A 278 5.77 15.75 -12.47
N PRO A 279 5.72 17.10 -12.42
CA PRO A 279 5.70 17.91 -13.64
C PRO A 279 6.91 17.71 -14.55
N GLU A 280 8.11 17.66 -13.97
CA GLU A 280 9.36 17.53 -14.73
C GLU A 280 9.51 16.11 -15.26
N VAL A 281 9.30 15.11 -14.39
CA VAL A 281 9.45 13.69 -14.74
C VAL A 281 8.46 13.28 -15.83
N LEU A 282 7.20 13.70 -15.72
CA LEU A 282 6.18 13.35 -16.73
C LEU A 282 6.35 14.12 -18.04
N ALA A 283 6.89 15.34 -18.00
CA ALA A 283 7.24 16.08 -19.22
C ALA A 283 8.38 15.41 -19.99
N ALA A 284 9.34 14.80 -19.26
CA ALA A 284 10.49 14.10 -19.82
C ALA A 284 10.21 12.63 -20.21
N ASP A 285 9.00 12.11 -19.99
CA ASP A 285 8.65 10.75 -20.37
C ASP A 285 8.82 10.54 -21.89
N PRO A 286 9.64 9.57 -22.34
CA PRO A 286 9.99 9.44 -23.75
C PRO A 286 8.87 8.85 -24.62
N ASN A 287 7.86 8.21 -24.02
CA ASN A 287 6.76 7.57 -24.75
C ASN A 287 5.44 8.35 -24.59
N PHE A 288 5.24 8.96 -23.43
CA PHE A 288 4.00 9.63 -23.02
C PHE A 288 4.31 10.96 -22.32
N PRO A 289 4.95 11.93 -23.00
CA PRO A 289 5.25 13.23 -22.42
C PRO A 289 3.96 13.97 -22.06
N ARG A 290 3.88 14.50 -20.84
CA ARG A 290 2.67 15.11 -20.29
C ARG A 290 2.98 16.42 -19.59
N THR A 291 2.37 17.49 -20.10
CA THR A 291 2.50 18.85 -19.55
C THR A 291 1.15 19.51 -19.24
N SER A 292 0.05 18.93 -19.73
CA SER A 292 -1.27 19.52 -19.50
C SER A 292 -1.72 19.36 -18.04
N PRO A 293 -2.42 20.36 -17.46
CA PRO A 293 -2.92 20.27 -16.09
C PRO A 293 -3.77 19.02 -15.82
N ALA A 294 -4.59 18.60 -16.78
CA ALA A 294 -5.42 17.40 -16.63
C ALA A 294 -4.59 16.10 -16.58
N ALA A 295 -3.55 16.00 -17.41
CA ALA A 295 -2.68 14.84 -17.42
C ALA A 295 -1.85 14.73 -16.13
N LEU A 296 -1.38 15.86 -15.59
CA LEU A 296 -0.67 15.93 -14.32
C LEU A 296 -1.60 15.62 -13.15
N ALA A 297 -2.81 16.20 -13.12
CA ALA A 297 -3.82 15.95 -12.09
C ALA A 297 -4.16 14.46 -11.97
N ARG A 298 -4.33 13.74 -13.09
CA ARG A 298 -4.59 12.29 -13.03
C ARG A 298 -3.46 11.50 -12.36
N PHE A 299 -2.19 11.89 -12.56
CA PHE A 299 -1.09 11.23 -11.87
C PHE A 299 -1.03 11.62 -10.39
N TRP A 300 -1.19 12.91 -10.06
CA TRP A 300 -1.27 13.35 -8.67
C TRP A 300 -2.42 12.71 -7.90
N TRP A 301 -3.58 12.52 -8.53
CA TRP A 301 -4.70 11.82 -7.88
C TRP A 301 -4.42 10.32 -7.69
N ALA A 302 -3.60 9.69 -8.53
CA ALA A 302 -3.11 8.32 -8.31
C ALA A 302 -2.32 8.21 -7.00
N MET A 303 -1.55 9.26 -6.71
CA MET A 303 -0.83 9.45 -5.46
C MET A 303 -1.70 10.01 -4.32
N GLN A 304 -3.02 10.12 -4.50
CA GLN A 304 -3.94 10.73 -3.53
C GLN A 304 -3.61 12.19 -3.16
N ALA A 305 -2.84 12.88 -4.00
CA ALA A 305 -2.53 14.29 -3.85
C ALA A 305 -3.65 15.12 -4.50
N PHE A 306 -4.37 15.91 -3.70
CA PHE A 306 -5.48 16.75 -4.20
C PHE A 306 -5.32 18.22 -3.84
N THR A 307 -4.97 18.47 -2.57
CA THR A 307 -4.93 19.81 -1.98
C THR A 307 -3.51 20.34 -1.83
N ASN A 308 -2.50 19.53 -2.14
CA ASN A 308 -1.10 19.95 -2.12
C ASN A 308 -0.92 21.20 -3.00
N ARG A 309 -0.01 22.10 -2.59
CA ARG A 309 0.14 23.44 -3.18
C ARG A 309 0.45 23.42 -4.69
N GLU A 310 1.15 22.39 -5.16
CA GLU A 310 1.48 22.13 -6.57
C GLU A 310 0.26 21.66 -7.38
N VAL A 311 -0.68 21.00 -6.70
CA VAL A 311 -1.73 20.19 -7.31
C VAL A 311 -3.08 20.93 -7.39
N VAL A 312 -3.39 21.74 -6.37
CA VAL A 312 -4.72 22.36 -6.17
C VAL A 312 -5.28 23.05 -7.41
N SER A 313 -4.43 23.75 -8.18
CA SER A 313 -4.85 24.47 -9.38
C SER A 313 -5.24 23.51 -10.51
N ALA A 314 -4.51 22.41 -10.68
CA ALA A 314 -4.79 21.37 -11.66
C ALA A 314 -6.04 20.56 -11.27
N THR A 315 -6.16 20.16 -10.01
CA THR A 315 -7.37 19.49 -9.47
C THR A 315 -8.63 20.31 -9.74
N ARG A 316 -8.58 21.63 -9.51
CA ARG A 316 -9.70 22.52 -9.82
C ARG A 316 -10.02 22.57 -11.31
N ALA A 317 -9.01 22.68 -12.17
CA ALA A 317 -9.21 22.72 -13.61
C ALA A 317 -9.93 21.46 -14.11
N VAL A 318 -9.50 20.26 -13.65
CA VAL A 318 -10.16 19.00 -13.99
C VAL A 318 -11.59 18.95 -13.48
N ARG A 319 -11.81 19.28 -12.20
CA ARG A 319 -13.15 19.25 -11.60
C ARG A 319 -14.15 20.16 -12.32
N MET A 320 -13.72 21.36 -12.74
CA MET A 320 -14.55 22.29 -13.50
C MET A 320 -14.82 21.79 -14.92
N SER A 321 -13.86 21.14 -15.57
CA SER A 321 -14.00 20.63 -16.94
C SER A 321 -14.89 19.39 -17.04
N ALA A 322 -14.86 18.50 -16.05
CA ALA A 322 -15.56 17.23 -16.08
C ALA A 322 -17.02 17.31 -15.58
N LYS A 323 -17.55 18.50 -15.26
CA LYS A 323 -18.86 18.69 -14.60
C LYS A 323 -19.03 17.84 -13.32
N GLN A 324 -17.92 17.51 -12.66
CA GLN A 324 -17.82 16.60 -11.50
C GLN A 324 -18.21 17.25 -10.16
N SER A 325 -19.10 18.27 -10.17
CA SER A 325 -19.49 19.00 -8.96
C SER A 325 -20.32 18.18 -7.97
N THR A 326 -20.75 16.97 -8.36
CA THR A 326 -21.62 16.09 -7.56
C THR A 326 -20.88 14.91 -6.92
N ASN A 327 -19.62 14.63 -7.30
CA ASN A 327 -18.83 13.61 -6.62
C ASN A 327 -18.58 14.06 -5.17
N ARG A 328 -19.05 13.26 -4.21
CA ARG A 328 -19.04 13.63 -2.77
C ARG A 328 -17.63 13.90 -2.24
N PHE A 329 -16.61 13.23 -2.79
CA PHE A 329 -15.21 13.43 -2.42
C PHE A 329 -14.65 14.74 -2.97
N LEU A 330 -14.97 15.09 -4.22
CA LEU A 330 -14.51 16.34 -4.83
C LEU A 330 -15.32 17.57 -4.39
N ALA A 331 -16.55 17.38 -3.91
CA ALA A 331 -17.46 18.44 -3.49
C ALA A 331 -16.92 19.23 -2.27
N SER A 332 -16.18 18.57 -1.38
CA SER A 332 -15.52 19.21 -0.24
C SER A 332 -14.50 20.28 -0.62
N MET A 333 -13.84 20.10 -1.77
CA MET A 333 -12.75 20.95 -2.22
C MET A 333 -13.24 22.24 -2.88
N THR A 334 -14.55 22.43 -2.98
CA THR A 334 -15.18 23.67 -3.49
C THR A 334 -14.90 24.89 -2.63
N GLN A 335 -14.55 24.72 -1.34
CA GLN A 335 -14.24 25.82 -0.44
C GLN A 335 -13.05 26.67 -0.93
N LEU A 336 -12.11 26.07 -1.66
CA LEU A 336 -10.95 26.76 -2.24
C LEU A 336 -11.29 27.51 -3.55
N ASP A 337 -12.48 27.30 -4.13
CA ASP A 337 -12.90 28.00 -5.35
C ASP A 337 -13.14 29.48 -5.15
N ALA A 338 -13.62 29.86 -3.96
CA ALA A 338 -13.86 31.25 -3.57
C ALA A 338 -12.56 32.06 -3.42
N VAL A 339 -11.42 31.37 -3.28
CA VAL A 339 -10.11 32.01 -3.13
C VAL A 339 -9.52 32.32 -4.52
N PRO A 340 -9.04 33.56 -4.78
CA PRO A 340 -8.35 33.90 -6.02
C PRO A 340 -7.15 32.99 -6.30
N ALA A 341 -6.92 32.62 -7.56
CA ALA A 341 -5.91 31.64 -7.94
C ALA A 341 -4.49 31.98 -7.44
N SER A 342 -4.11 33.26 -7.48
CA SER A 342 -2.81 33.76 -7.00
C SER A 342 -2.62 33.61 -5.49
N LEU A 343 -3.71 33.51 -4.72
CA LEU A 343 -3.68 33.45 -3.24
C LEU A 343 -3.82 32.03 -2.70
N ARG A 344 -4.18 31.03 -3.53
CA ARG A 344 -4.43 29.66 -3.06
C ARG A 344 -3.19 28.97 -2.51
N SER A 345 -2.10 28.92 -3.28
CA SER A 345 -0.86 28.27 -2.82
C SER A 345 -0.25 28.99 -1.59
N PRO A 346 -0.21 30.33 -1.52
CA PRO A 346 0.16 31.04 -0.29
C PRO A 346 -0.76 30.72 0.90
N LEU A 347 -2.08 30.65 0.67
CA LEU A 347 -3.05 30.31 1.71
C LEU A 347 -2.83 28.88 2.22
N LEU A 348 -2.70 27.90 1.34
CA LEU A 348 -2.45 26.50 1.73
C LEU A 348 -1.13 26.36 2.47
N ARG A 349 -0.07 27.06 2.04
CA ARG A 349 1.20 27.14 2.79
C ARG A 349 0.99 27.72 4.19
N ALA A 350 0.16 28.76 4.31
CA ALA A 350 -0.15 29.40 5.59
C ALA A 350 -1.10 28.57 6.47
N LEU A 351 -1.95 27.72 5.89
CA LEU A 351 -2.88 26.85 6.62
C LEU A 351 -2.23 25.52 7.03
N ARG A 352 -1.35 24.98 6.18
CA ARG A 352 -0.70 23.68 6.35
C ARG A 352 -1.75 22.59 6.69
N PRO A 353 -2.71 22.31 5.78
CA PRO A 353 -3.81 21.41 6.07
C PRO A 353 -3.32 19.97 6.27
N VAL A 354 -4.00 19.22 7.13
CA VAL A 354 -3.68 17.79 7.34
C VAL A 354 -3.82 16.94 6.08
N THR A 355 -4.64 17.39 5.12
CA THR A 355 -4.84 16.72 3.83
C THR A 355 -3.60 16.69 2.94
N ASP A 356 -2.59 17.53 3.22
CA ASP A 356 -1.29 17.43 2.54
C ASP A 356 -0.61 16.06 2.83
N GLY A 357 -0.89 15.46 3.99
CA GLY A 357 -0.36 14.16 4.41
C GLY A 357 -1.05 12.93 3.80
N MET A 358 -2.11 13.15 3.02
CA MET A 358 -2.75 12.08 2.24
C MET A 358 -1.91 11.67 1.03
N ALA A 359 -1.09 12.59 0.50
CA ALA A 359 -0.26 12.31 -0.66
C ALA A 359 0.70 11.15 -0.38
N LEU A 360 0.57 10.09 -1.19
CA LEU A 360 1.47 8.95 -1.25
C LEU A 360 2.66 9.34 -2.13
N GLN A 361 3.65 9.92 -1.48
CA GLN A 361 4.90 10.37 -2.07
C GLN A 361 5.93 9.22 -2.10
N ARG A 362 7.14 9.50 -2.59
CA ARG A 362 8.14 8.46 -2.85
C ARG A 362 8.47 7.68 -1.57
N GLY A 363 8.36 6.37 -1.65
CA GLY A 363 8.74 5.45 -0.59
C GLY A 363 10.13 4.87 -0.85
N ASN A 364 11.14 5.34 -0.09
CA ASN A 364 12.46 4.70 -0.04
C ASN A 364 12.43 3.67 1.10
N VAL A 365 12.17 2.41 0.78
CA VAL A 365 12.00 1.33 1.76
C VAL A 365 13.26 0.48 1.85
N GLN A 366 13.70 0.26 3.08
CA GLN A 366 14.70 -0.74 3.41
C GLN A 366 14.05 -1.89 4.15
N THR A 367 14.30 -3.11 3.68
CA THR A 367 13.91 -4.34 4.38
C THR A 367 15.15 -5.18 4.65
N PHE A 368 15.33 -5.57 5.90
CA PHE A 368 16.34 -6.52 6.34
C PHE A 368 15.65 -7.79 6.79
N ARG A 369 15.87 -8.87 6.04
CA ARG A 369 15.22 -10.16 6.24
C ARG A 369 16.28 -11.20 6.58
N THR A 370 16.02 -11.99 7.61
CA THR A 370 16.81 -13.17 7.98
C THR A 370 15.87 -14.39 8.07
N PRO A 371 16.39 -15.61 8.28
CA PRO A 371 15.56 -16.76 8.63
C PRO A 371 14.77 -16.61 9.93
N ALA A 372 15.20 -15.72 10.83
CA ALA A 372 14.66 -15.58 12.17
C ALA A 372 13.71 -14.38 12.31
N TYR A 373 13.90 -13.31 11.56
CA TYR A 373 13.07 -12.11 11.66
C TYR A 373 13.11 -11.26 10.40
N LEU A 374 12.20 -10.28 10.32
CA LEU A 374 12.20 -9.23 9.30
C LEU A 374 12.03 -7.86 9.96
N LEU A 375 12.78 -6.87 9.48
CA LEU A 375 12.60 -5.45 9.83
C LEU A 375 12.51 -4.62 8.54
N SER A 376 11.41 -3.89 8.36
CA SER A 376 11.17 -3.03 7.22
C SER A 376 10.87 -1.59 7.66
N SER A 377 11.39 -0.61 6.94
CA SER A 377 11.09 0.81 7.19
C SER A 377 11.25 1.72 5.97
N ALA A 378 10.38 2.72 5.88
CA ALA A 378 10.49 3.84 4.96
C ALA A 378 11.46 4.89 5.53
N GLN A 379 12.57 5.15 4.80
CA GLN A 379 13.64 6.04 5.22
C GLN A 379 13.21 7.51 5.07
N SER A 380 13.28 8.29 6.16
CA SER A 380 12.97 9.72 6.22
C SER A 380 11.75 10.14 5.39
N TYR A 381 10.63 9.43 5.52
CA TYR A 381 9.38 9.72 4.79
C TYR A 381 8.71 11.00 5.33
N HIS A 382 9.06 12.14 4.72
CA HIS A 382 8.57 13.49 5.06
C HIS A 382 8.50 13.81 6.57
N PRO A 383 9.63 13.80 7.30
CA PRO A 383 9.64 13.96 8.76
C PRO A 383 9.03 15.28 9.20
N GLY A 384 8.15 15.23 10.20
CA GLY A 384 7.40 16.37 10.71
C GLY A 384 6.17 16.75 9.88
N GLY A 385 5.97 16.15 8.70
CA GLY A 385 4.74 16.22 7.91
C GLY A 385 3.57 15.49 8.56
N PHE A 386 2.39 15.57 7.96
CA PHE A 386 1.22 14.77 8.35
C PHE A 386 1.25 13.43 7.60
N GLY A 387 0.66 12.38 8.18
CA GLY A 387 0.48 11.08 7.54
C GLY A 387 -0.93 10.53 7.80
N ASP A 388 -1.62 10.12 6.74
CA ASP A 388 -3.00 9.64 6.82
C ASP A 388 -3.08 8.12 7.06
N GLN A 389 -2.41 7.32 6.21
CA GLN A 389 -2.55 5.86 6.20
C GLN A 389 -1.22 5.10 6.19
N GLN A 390 -0.09 5.81 6.13
CA GLN A 390 1.22 5.20 5.92
C GLN A 390 1.66 4.37 7.13
N ALA A 391 2.20 3.17 6.86
CA ALA A 391 2.83 2.29 7.83
C ALA A 391 4.35 2.35 7.65
N LEU A 392 5.01 3.25 8.39
CA LEU A 392 6.39 3.65 8.06
C LEU A 392 7.47 2.69 8.56
N TRP A 393 7.18 1.79 9.49
CA TRP A 393 8.08 0.71 9.85
C TRP A 393 7.34 -0.45 10.53
N GLN A 394 7.91 -1.64 10.41
CA GLN A 394 7.42 -2.85 11.07
C GLN A 394 8.53 -3.88 11.24
N ALA A 395 8.59 -4.47 12.42
CA ALA A 395 9.35 -5.69 12.71
C ALA A 395 8.37 -6.87 12.76
N CYS A 396 8.79 -8.02 12.23
CA CYS A 396 8.04 -9.27 12.31
C CYS A 396 8.91 -10.42 12.80
N LEU A 397 8.38 -11.17 13.76
CA LEU A 397 8.97 -12.36 14.36
C LEU A 397 8.12 -13.59 14.03
N PRO A 398 8.62 -14.82 14.27
CA PRO A 398 7.91 -16.05 13.92
C PRO A 398 6.49 -16.09 14.47
N GLY A 399 5.57 -16.69 13.73
CA GLY A 399 4.15 -16.73 14.08
C GLY A 399 3.35 -15.49 13.68
N GLY A 400 3.97 -14.51 13.01
CA GLY A 400 3.29 -13.29 12.56
C GLY A 400 3.28 -12.17 13.61
N ILE A 401 4.09 -12.27 14.66
CA ILE A 401 4.15 -11.25 15.72
C ILE A 401 4.69 -9.95 15.13
N ALA A 402 3.85 -8.92 15.08
CA ALA A 402 4.18 -7.62 14.53
C ALA A 402 4.51 -6.60 15.64
N VAL A 403 5.66 -5.92 15.51
CA VAL A 403 6.05 -4.80 16.35
C VAL A 403 6.22 -3.56 15.49
N PHE A 404 5.50 -2.49 15.80
CA PHE A 404 5.53 -1.24 15.04
C PHE A 404 5.12 -0.07 15.95
N GLY A 405 5.37 1.16 15.51
CA GLY A 405 4.95 2.35 16.25
C GLY A 405 4.51 3.47 15.34
N ASN A 406 3.74 4.40 15.90
CA ASN A 406 3.29 5.60 15.21
C ASN A 406 2.98 6.74 16.21
N HIS A 407 2.68 7.92 15.68
CA HIS A 407 2.09 9.01 16.45
C HIS A 407 0.58 9.04 16.19
N PRO A 408 -0.29 8.84 17.19
CA PRO A 408 -1.73 8.79 16.96
C PRO A 408 -2.28 10.17 16.61
N ALA A 409 -3.00 10.26 15.49
CA ALA A 409 -3.72 11.47 15.11
C ALA A 409 -4.92 11.70 16.05
N PHE A 410 -5.23 12.96 16.36
CA PHE A 410 -6.42 13.30 17.16
C PHE A 410 -7.72 13.09 16.39
N ARG A 411 -7.66 13.26 15.06
CA ARG A 411 -8.69 12.88 14.09
C ARG A 411 -8.00 12.23 12.92
N THR A 412 -8.52 11.12 12.44
CA THR A 412 -8.11 10.57 11.15
C THR A 412 -8.77 11.37 10.02
N VAL A 413 -8.18 11.42 8.82
CA VAL A 413 -8.83 12.07 7.67
C VAL A 413 -10.00 11.18 7.24
N GLY A 414 -11.14 11.39 7.89
CA GLY A 414 -12.26 10.45 7.93
C GLY A 414 -13.30 10.80 8.97
N ASP A 415 -12.83 11.27 10.13
CA ASP A 415 -13.66 11.76 11.23
C ASP A 415 -14.16 13.19 10.93
N GLY A 416 -15.05 13.28 9.94
CA GLY A 416 -15.69 14.53 9.54
C GLY A 416 -14.80 15.48 8.72
N VAL A 417 -13.66 15.02 8.19
CA VAL A 417 -12.88 15.77 7.19
C VAL A 417 -13.44 15.47 5.79
N PRO A 418 -13.98 16.47 5.08
CA PRO A 418 -14.56 16.25 3.76
C PRO A 418 -13.48 15.86 2.73
N GLY A 419 -13.52 14.64 2.19
CA GLY A 419 -12.51 14.11 1.26
C GLY A 419 -11.41 13.27 1.91
N GLY A 420 -11.62 12.74 3.13
CA GLY A 420 -10.79 11.68 3.67
C GLY A 420 -11.02 10.36 2.95
N ALA A 421 -9.95 9.73 2.46
CA ALA A 421 -9.96 8.44 1.80
C ALA A 421 -10.03 7.27 2.81
N SER A 422 -10.50 7.51 4.04
CA SER A 422 -10.84 6.42 4.94
C SER A 422 -12.16 5.79 4.49
N ASN A 423 -12.06 4.97 3.45
CA ASN A 423 -13.10 4.06 2.97
C ASN A 423 -13.35 2.96 4.02
N GLY A 424 -13.88 3.32 5.20
CA GLY A 424 -14.06 2.41 6.33
C GLY A 424 -12.76 1.92 6.98
N ARG A 425 -11.58 2.23 6.43
CA ARG A 425 -10.26 1.75 6.93
C ARG A 425 -9.78 2.41 8.22
N ALA A 426 -10.28 3.60 8.56
CA ALA A 426 -9.87 4.33 9.77
C ALA A 426 -10.81 4.09 10.97
N SER A 427 -11.96 3.44 10.75
CA SER A 427 -12.98 3.20 11.76
C SER A 427 -13.26 1.71 11.94
N ASP A 428 -12.21 0.88 11.92
CA ASP A 428 -12.32 -0.48 12.44
C ASP A 428 -12.59 -0.34 13.95
N GLY A 429 -13.88 -0.34 14.32
CA GLY A 429 -14.37 -0.14 15.69
C GLY A 429 -13.86 -1.17 16.72
N TRP A 430 -12.99 -2.09 16.30
CA TRP A 430 -12.27 -3.02 17.15
C TRP A 430 -10.96 -2.45 17.72
N ALA A 431 -10.32 -1.48 17.04
CA ALA A 431 -8.97 -1.00 17.36
C ALA A 431 -8.88 0.53 17.52
N GLY A 432 -9.83 1.13 18.24
CA GLY A 432 -9.96 2.57 18.54
C GLY A 432 -8.78 3.25 19.26
N GLY A 433 -7.54 2.84 19.02
CA GLY A 433 -6.30 3.33 19.62
C GLY A 433 -5.42 4.19 18.72
N GLY A 434 -5.81 4.48 17.47
CA GLY A 434 -5.00 5.33 16.57
C GLY A 434 -3.80 4.61 15.93
N TRP A 435 -3.97 3.35 15.54
CA TRP A 435 -2.96 2.47 14.95
C TRP A 435 -2.81 2.58 13.42
N VAL A 436 -3.42 3.58 12.79
CA VAL A 436 -3.34 3.82 11.34
C VAL A 436 -2.73 5.19 11.10
N GLY A 437 -1.81 5.26 10.14
CA GLY A 437 -1.15 6.50 9.77
C GLY A 437 -0.33 7.15 10.88
N ASN A 438 -0.08 8.45 10.73
CA ASN A 438 0.74 9.23 11.65
C ASN A 438 0.23 10.66 11.75
N GLY A 439 -0.25 11.07 12.93
CA GLY A 439 -0.61 12.48 13.15
C GLY A 439 0.56 13.44 12.89
N VAL A 440 1.81 12.99 13.07
CA VAL A 440 3.04 13.65 12.62
C VAL A 440 4.02 12.54 12.24
N ASN A 441 4.57 12.57 11.04
CA ASN A 441 5.54 11.59 10.60
C ASN A 441 6.85 11.69 11.41
N PRO A 442 7.42 10.56 11.85
CA PRO A 442 8.75 10.53 12.42
C PRO A 442 9.84 10.78 11.37
N ASP A 443 11.04 11.05 11.85
CA ASP A 443 12.26 10.76 11.08
C ASP A 443 12.70 9.33 11.40
N ILE A 444 12.86 8.51 10.36
CA ILE A 444 13.20 7.11 10.46
C ILE A 444 14.46 6.86 9.64
N ALA A 445 15.37 6.08 10.23
CA ALA A 445 16.41 5.46 9.44
C ALA A 445 16.78 4.07 9.97
N GLN A 446 17.03 3.15 9.05
CA GLN A 446 17.41 1.79 9.33
C GLN A 446 18.81 1.50 8.82
N ARG A 447 19.50 0.61 9.52
CA ARG A 447 20.65 -0.08 9.01
C ARG A 447 20.58 -1.53 9.44
N ASP A 448 20.33 -2.41 8.47
CA ASP A 448 20.27 -3.85 8.68
C ASP A 448 19.24 -4.16 9.79
N ASN A 449 19.66 -4.71 10.94
CA ASN A 449 18.81 -5.06 12.09
C ASN A 449 18.55 -3.93 13.11
N LEU A 450 19.04 -2.71 12.84
CA LEU A 450 18.89 -1.54 13.71
C LEU A 450 17.99 -0.48 13.05
N LEU A 451 16.97 -0.03 13.77
CA LEU A 451 16.13 1.11 13.41
C LEU A 451 16.32 2.25 14.43
N LEU A 452 16.44 3.49 13.96
CA LEU A 452 16.28 4.69 14.77
C LEU A 452 15.02 5.44 14.34
N VAL A 453 14.20 5.81 15.33
CA VAL A 453 12.97 6.58 15.12
C VAL A 453 12.98 7.79 16.05
N GLN A 454 12.80 8.98 15.48
CA GLN A 454 12.70 10.24 16.21
C GLN A 454 11.39 10.95 15.86
N TYR A 455 10.76 11.58 16.84
CA TYR A 455 9.58 12.43 16.65
C TYR A 455 9.84 13.83 17.17
N ASP A 456 9.43 14.82 16.39
CA ASP A 456 9.29 16.22 16.81
C ASP A 456 7.81 16.64 16.71
N LEU A 457 7.15 16.69 17.86
CA LEU A 457 5.74 17.08 17.99
C LEU A 457 5.59 18.57 18.31
N SER A 458 6.66 19.36 18.29
CA SER A 458 6.63 20.81 18.58
C SER A 458 6.19 21.67 17.38
N GLY A 459 6.19 21.09 16.17
CA GLY A 459 5.91 21.81 14.93
C GLY A 459 4.57 22.55 14.93
N ARG A 460 4.44 23.58 14.09
CA ARG A 460 3.20 24.37 14.04
C ARG A 460 1.98 23.49 13.74
N ARG A 461 0.88 23.71 14.46
CA ARG A 461 -0.39 23.01 14.17
C ARG A 461 -0.90 23.35 12.76
N GLY A 462 -1.49 22.35 12.12
CA GLY A 462 -2.13 22.45 10.81
C GLY A 462 -3.63 22.72 10.91
N HIS A 463 -4.20 23.21 9.81
CA HIS A 463 -5.65 23.30 9.69
C HIS A 463 -6.28 21.88 9.73
N LEU A 464 -7.35 21.72 10.52
CA LEU A 464 -8.07 20.46 10.80
C LEU A 464 -7.32 19.40 11.64
N GLU A 465 -6.15 19.72 12.19
CA GLU A 465 -5.37 18.76 13.00
C GLU A 465 -6.02 18.43 14.37
N GLY A 466 -6.73 19.38 14.97
CA GLY A 466 -7.23 19.24 16.34
C GLY A 466 -6.13 19.40 17.40
N ASN A 467 -6.30 18.75 18.56
CA ASN A 467 -5.33 18.80 19.65
C ASN A 467 -4.27 17.72 19.48
N ARG A 468 -3.02 18.13 19.21
CA ARG A 468 -1.92 17.18 19.07
C ARG A 468 -1.68 16.39 20.36
N ASN A 469 -1.65 15.06 20.23
CA ASN A 469 -1.23 14.14 21.27
C ASN A 469 0.28 14.31 21.52
N LEU A 470 0.71 14.46 22.78
CA LEU A 470 2.14 14.63 23.11
C LEU A 470 2.74 13.30 23.60
N TYR A 471 2.49 12.25 22.83
CA TYR A 471 3.03 10.92 23.05
C TYR A 471 3.07 10.14 21.74
N THR A 472 3.91 9.13 21.71
CA THR A 472 3.95 8.11 20.67
C THR A 472 3.67 6.76 21.32
N HIS A 473 3.24 5.80 20.52
CA HIS A 473 2.94 4.47 21.01
C HIS A 473 3.47 3.39 20.06
N ILE A 474 3.68 2.21 20.64
CA ILE A 474 4.30 1.07 19.99
C ILE A 474 3.44 -0.15 20.29
N HIS A 475 3.01 -0.85 19.24
CA HIS A 475 2.39 -2.16 19.33
C HIS A 475 3.48 -3.16 19.71
N PHE A 476 3.36 -3.71 20.90
CA PHE A 476 4.27 -4.70 21.47
C PHE A 476 3.42 -5.77 22.18
N PRO A 477 3.00 -6.83 21.48
CA PRO A 477 2.03 -7.81 21.98
C PRO A 477 2.69 -8.74 22.99
N PHE A 478 2.68 -8.37 24.28
CA PHE A 478 3.43 -9.06 25.33
C PHE A 478 3.05 -10.53 25.48
N VAL A 479 1.79 -10.86 25.18
CA VAL A 479 1.20 -12.20 25.30
C VAL A 479 1.61 -13.15 24.19
N ASP A 480 2.06 -12.63 23.04
CA ASP A 480 2.42 -13.45 21.89
C ASP A 480 3.88 -13.94 21.94
N PHE A 481 4.72 -13.28 22.76
CA PHE A 481 6.11 -13.68 22.97
C PHE A 481 6.23 -14.82 23.99
N ASP A 482 7.25 -15.67 23.81
CA ASP A 482 7.57 -16.74 24.77
C ASP A 482 8.13 -16.15 26.08
N VAL A 483 8.92 -15.07 25.95
CA VAL A 483 9.51 -14.34 27.09
C VAL A 483 9.50 -12.86 26.77
N THR A 484 9.05 -12.05 27.73
CA THR A 484 9.19 -10.59 27.70
C THR A 484 9.99 -10.10 28.89
N ARG A 485 10.76 -9.03 28.69
CA ARG A 485 11.54 -8.34 29.71
C ARG A 485 11.32 -6.85 29.57
N VAL A 486 11.07 -6.18 30.68
CA VAL A 486 10.70 -4.77 30.71
C VAL A 486 11.60 -4.04 31.68
N GLY A 487 12.02 -2.83 31.31
CA GLY A 487 12.63 -1.85 32.19
C GLY A 487 12.04 -0.46 31.95
N PRO A 488 12.50 0.57 32.68
CA PRO A 488 11.90 1.89 32.62
C PRO A 488 11.94 2.53 31.22
N THR A 489 13.03 2.34 30.49
CA THR A 489 13.27 2.95 29.17
C THR A 489 13.56 1.91 28.09
N TRP A 490 13.24 0.64 28.34
CA TRP A 490 13.48 -0.43 27.37
C TRP A 490 12.51 -1.59 27.56
N VAL A 491 12.22 -2.29 26.46
CA VAL A 491 11.43 -3.52 26.45
C VAL A 491 12.07 -4.52 25.48
N ALA A 492 11.97 -5.80 25.77
CA ALA A 492 12.45 -6.88 24.91
C ALA A 492 11.50 -8.06 24.91
N GLY A 493 11.43 -8.76 23.78
CA GLY A 493 10.59 -9.94 23.58
C GLY A 493 11.35 -10.98 22.78
N SER A 494 11.05 -12.26 23.03
CA SER A 494 11.58 -13.38 22.26
C SER A 494 10.49 -14.30 21.76
N ARG A 495 10.64 -14.80 20.54
CA ARG A 495 9.82 -15.86 19.97
C ARG A 495 10.67 -16.80 19.13
N ASP A 496 10.62 -18.11 19.40
CA ASP A 496 11.29 -19.15 18.60
C ASP A 496 12.76 -18.82 18.28
N GLY A 497 13.52 -18.38 19.30
CA GLY A 497 14.94 -18.01 19.14
C GLY A 497 15.19 -16.66 18.46
N SER A 498 14.15 -15.89 18.15
CA SER A 498 14.22 -14.55 17.54
C SER A 498 13.95 -13.49 18.59
N TYR A 499 14.66 -12.36 18.53
CA TYR A 499 14.65 -11.32 19.57
C TYR A 499 14.33 -9.95 18.97
N VAL A 500 13.52 -9.18 19.70
CA VAL A 500 13.28 -7.75 19.45
C VAL A 500 13.49 -6.96 20.74
N GLY A 501 14.18 -5.84 20.64
CA GLY A 501 14.45 -4.94 21.75
C GLY A 501 14.23 -3.50 21.35
N ILE A 502 13.60 -2.73 22.23
CA ILE A 502 13.38 -1.29 22.06
C ILE A 502 14.04 -0.57 23.23
N VAL A 503 14.81 0.47 22.92
CA VAL A 503 15.39 1.38 23.92
C VAL A 503 14.95 2.79 23.59
N ALA A 504 14.39 3.50 24.56
CA ALA A 504 13.77 4.80 24.38
C ALA A 504 14.52 5.92 25.11
N THR A 505 14.32 7.16 24.66
CA THR A 505 14.87 8.36 25.31
C THR A 505 14.16 8.73 26.61
N SER A 506 12.96 8.19 26.83
CA SER A 506 12.08 8.49 27.97
C SER A 506 11.46 7.20 28.50
N THR A 507 10.75 7.31 29.63
CA THR A 507 10.02 6.18 30.21
C THR A 507 9.02 5.58 29.22
N LEU A 508 8.94 4.25 29.21
CA LEU A 508 7.98 3.45 28.48
C LEU A 508 6.86 3.00 29.44
N ASP A 509 5.67 3.58 29.28
CA ASP A 509 4.48 3.23 30.05
C ASP A 509 3.78 2.04 29.37
N LEU A 510 3.49 0.97 30.13
CA LEU A 510 2.70 -0.15 29.63
C LEU A 510 1.22 0.24 29.70
N ALA A 511 0.63 0.57 28.56
CA ALA A 511 -0.75 1.04 28.48
C ALA A 511 -1.75 -0.13 28.40
N SER A 512 -1.35 -1.24 27.78
CA SER A 512 -2.15 -2.46 27.68
C SER A 512 -1.25 -3.71 27.56
N GLU A 513 -1.85 -4.88 27.34
CA GLU A 513 -1.13 -6.13 27.04
C GLU A 513 -0.45 -6.15 25.66
N PHE A 514 -0.68 -5.14 24.83
CA PHE A 514 -0.09 -5.02 23.50
C PHE A 514 0.44 -3.61 23.17
N GLU A 515 0.41 -2.67 24.12
CA GLU A 515 0.75 -1.27 23.86
C GLU A 515 1.75 -0.71 24.87
N VAL A 516 2.79 -0.10 24.34
CA VAL A 516 3.77 0.69 25.09
C VAL A 516 3.72 2.14 24.62
N VAL A 517 3.66 3.07 25.56
CA VAL A 517 3.54 4.51 25.32
C VAL A 517 4.78 5.25 25.78
N GLN A 518 5.28 6.15 24.94
CA GLN A 518 6.35 7.09 25.29
C GLN A 518 5.81 8.52 25.25
N ARG A 519 5.81 9.21 26.40
CA ARG A 519 5.30 10.59 26.51
C ARG A 519 6.40 11.61 26.28
N GLY A 520 6.06 12.69 25.57
CA GLY A 520 6.96 13.81 25.35
C GLY A 520 6.71 14.52 24.02
N VAL A 521 7.18 15.77 23.95
CA VAL A 521 7.13 16.58 22.71
C VAL A 521 8.23 16.15 21.74
N HIS A 522 9.41 15.86 22.26
CA HIS A 522 10.55 15.35 21.50
C HIS A 522 10.91 13.98 22.08
N THR A 523 10.69 12.94 21.29
CA THR A 523 10.92 11.56 21.72
C THR A 523 11.70 10.83 20.64
N GLY A 524 12.40 9.78 21.05
CA GLY A 524 12.99 8.86 20.12
C GLY A 524 13.25 7.50 20.76
N TYR A 525 13.44 6.51 19.91
CA TYR A 525 13.78 5.16 20.32
C TYR A 525 14.61 4.46 19.24
N ALA A 526 15.32 3.42 19.68
CA ALA A 526 16.02 2.48 18.82
C ALA A 526 15.32 1.12 18.90
N VAL A 527 15.14 0.46 17.75
CA VAL A 527 14.69 -0.93 17.67
C VAL A 527 15.87 -1.76 17.19
N VAL A 528 16.18 -2.83 17.92
CA VAL A 528 17.25 -3.77 17.62
C VAL A 528 16.64 -5.16 17.50
N LEU A 529 16.91 -5.85 16.41
CA LEU A 529 16.56 -7.25 16.25
C LEU A 529 17.81 -8.13 16.33
N GLY A 530 17.61 -9.36 16.75
CA GLY A 530 18.66 -10.36 16.88
C GLY A 530 18.07 -11.76 16.89
N ASP A 531 18.95 -12.76 16.92
CA ASP A 531 18.54 -14.15 17.06
C ASP A 531 19.48 -14.93 17.98
N GLU A 532 19.12 -16.16 18.28
CA GLU A 532 19.86 -17.05 19.16
C GLU A 532 21.24 -17.42 18.60
N ARG A 533 21.45 -17.36 17.28
CA ARG A 533 22.78 -17.62 16.69
C ARG A 533 23.74 -16.48 17.01
N GLU A 534 23.24 -15.25 17.03
CA GLU A 534 24.02 -14.05 17.37
C GLU A 534 24.22 -13.91 18.90
N PHE A 535 23.16 -14.04 19.70
CA PHE A 535 23.19 -13.71 21.13
C PHE A 535 23.17 -14.91 22.09
N ARG A 536 23.00 -16.15 21.61
CA ARG A 536 22.88 -17.40 22.40
C ARG A 536 21.69 -17.51 23.35
N SER A 537 21.13 -16.40 23.83
CA SER A 537 19.94 -16.36 24.69
C SER A 537 19.33 -14.96 24.74
N ILE A 538 18.04 -14.88 25.11
CA ILE A 538 17.38 -13.59 25.38
C ILE A 538 18.04 -12.82 26.54
N GLY A 539 18.65 -13.51 27.51
CA GLY A 539 19.37 -12.87 28.61
C GLY A 539 20.57 -12.07 28.13
N ALA A 540 21.41 -12.70 27.29
CA ALA A 540 22.56 -12.05 26.68
C ALA A 540 22.15 -10.91 25.72
N PHE A 541 21.08 -11.10 24.95
CA PHE A 541 20.49 -10.04 24.13
C PHE A 541 20.08 -8.83 25.00
N VAL A 542 19.34 -9.07 26.09
CA VAL A 542 18.91 -8.01 27.01
C VAL A 542 20.09 -7.33 27.70
N ASP A 543 21.13 -8.07 28.07
CA ASP A 543 22.33 -7.49 28.68
C ASP A 543 23.08 -6.58 27.71
N GLN A 544 23.13 -6.92 26.41
CA GLN A 544 23.64 -6.03 25.39
C GLN A 544 22.69 -4.86 25.12
N LEU A 545 21.37 -5.09 25.09
CA LEU A 545 20.35 -4.05 24.91
C LEU A 545 20.49 -2.96 25.99
N LYS A 546 20.66 -3.34 27.25
CA LYS A 546 20.87 -2.41 28.39
C LYS A 546 22.15 -1.58 28.30
N GLN A 547 23.16 -2.04 27.56
CA GLN A 547 24.38 -1.26 27.34
C GLN A 547 24.19 -0.13 26.33
N HIS A 548 23.14 -0.21 25.52
CA HIS A 548 22.79 0.86 24.60
C HIS A 548 22.33 2.10 25.37
N ARG A 549 22.98 3.22 25.10
CA ARG A 549 22.50 4.53 25.56
C ARG A 549 21.90 5.27 24.37
N VAL A 550 20.58 5.46 24.42
CA VAL A 550 19.85 6.34 23.52
C VAL A 550 19.80 7.72 24.16
N ALA A 551 20.18 8.75 23.41
CA ALA A 551 20.05 10.14 23.85
C ALA A 551 19.60 11.00 22.69
N LEU A 552 18.58 11.83 22.95
CA LEU A 552 18.11 12.87 22.03
C LEU A 552 18.63 14.22 22.53
N THR A 553 19.43 14.90 21.72
CA THR A 553 19.99 16.22 22.05
C THR A 553 19.76 17.15 20.89
N GLY A 554 18.86 18.12 21.05
CA GLY A 554 18.40 18.96 19.96
C GLY A 554 17.71 18.11 18.90
N ASP A 555 18.22 18.17 17.68
CA ASP A 555 17.75 17.47 16.49
C ASP A 555 18.36 16.07 16.30
N ARG A 556 19.23 15.62 17.21
CA ARG A 556 20.04 14.42 17.02
C ARG A 556 19.69 13.30 18.00
N LEU A 557 19.17 12.20 17.48
CA LEU A 557 19.04 10.92 18.18
C LEU A 557 20.32 10.11 18.02
N SER A 558 20.99 9.83 19.13
CA SER A 558 22.22 9.04 19.15
C SER A 558 22.03 7.74 19.91
N LEU A 559 22.49 6.66 19.29
CA LEU A 559 22.63 5.34 19.91
C LEU A 559 24.11 5.03 20.06
N ARG A 560 24.54 4.79 21.30
CA ARG A 560 25.89 4.31 21.61
C ARG A 560 25.82 2.81 21.98
N PRO A 561 25.91 1.89 21.00
CA PRO A 561 26.11 0.47 21.26
C PRO A 561 27.56 0.20 21.72
N PRO A 562 27.85 -1.03 22.18
CA PRO A 562 29.23 -1.50 22.38
C PRO A 562 30.06 -1.53 21.07
N TYR A 563 29.41 -1.69 19.91
CA TYR A 563 30.06 -1.92 18.60
C TYR A 563 29.76 -0.86 17.54
N GLY A 564 29.84 0.43 17.90
CA GLY A 564 29.72 1.53 16.93
C GLY A 564 29.02 2.75 17.50
N LYS A 565 28.75 3.76 16.68
CA LYS A 565 27.92 4.91 17.03
C LYS A 565 26.94 5.16 15.89
N ALA A 566 25.65 4.99 16.13
CA ALA A 566 24.61 5.33 15.17
C ALA A 566 23.97 6.68 15.57
N GLN A 567 23.77 7.55 14.61
CA GLN A 567 23.22 8.89 14.81
C GLN A 567 22.24 9.21 13.71
N LEU A 568 21.00 9.46 14.07
CA LEU A 568 20.00 10.07 13.20
C LEU A 568 19.93 11.55 13.53
N THR A 569 20.22 12.40 12.55
CA THR A 569 20.00 13.85 12.65
C THR A 569 18.74 14.17 11.85
N TRP A 570 17.82 14.91 12.47
CA TRP A 570 16.52 15.27 11.90
C TRP A 570 16.66 15.78 10.46
N GLN A 571 16.00 15.11 9.51
CA GLN A 571 16.00 15.42 8.08
C GLN A 571 17.37 15.37 7.37
N GLU A 572 18.45 14.98 8.06
CA GLU A 572 19.78 14.80 7.47
C GLU A 572 20.17 13.32 7.29
N GLY A 573 19.43 12.40 7.92
CA GLY A 573 19.59 10.95 7.80
C GLY A 573 20.55 10.30 8.79
N LEU A 574 20.84 9.02 8.55
CA LEU A 574 21.63 8.19 9.46
C LEU A 574 23.14 8.27 9.19
N ARG A 575 23.91 8.33 10.27
CA ARG A 575 25.36 8.15 10.28
C ARG A 575 25.73 6.99 11.19
N VAL A 576 26.48 6.01 10.66
CA VAL A 576 27.05 4.91 11.44
C VAL A 576 28.58 5.04 11.42
N GLY A 577 29.17 5.32 12.59
CA GLY A 577 30.57 5.71 12.71
C GLY A 577 30.82 7.06 12.03
N SER A 578 31.73 7.10 11.06
CA SER A 578 32.03 8.28 10.23
C SER A 578 31.29 8.30 8.89
N ARG A 579 30.54 7.24 8.55
CA ARG A 579 29.89 7.09 7.24
C ARG A 579 28.43 7.50 7.31
N ARG A 580 27.98 8.32 6.35
CA ARG A 580 26.55 8.58 6.09
C ARG A 580 25.96 7.36 5.40
N VAL A 581 24.81 6.89 5.86
CA VAL A 581 24.00 5.90 5.16
C VAL A 581 23.13 6.70 4.18
N PRO A 582 23.31 6.54 2.86
CA PRO A 582 22.47 7.22 1.89
C PRO A 582 21.02 6.74 2.02
N HIS A 583 20.07 7.65 1.78
CA HIS A 583 18.63 7.39 1.75
C HIS A 583 18.17 6.77 0.42
N GLU A 584 19.11 6.36 -0.43
CA GLU A 584 18.91 5.94 -1.83
C GLU A 584 18.13 4.63 -1.96
#